data_AF-A0A1F2TQK3-F1
#
_entry.id   AF-A0A1F2TQK3-F1
#
_cell.length_a   1.000
_cell.length_b   1.000
_cell.length_c   1.000
_cell.angle_alpha   90.00
_cell.angle_beta   90.00
_cell.angle_gamma   90.00
#
_symmetry.space_group_name_H-M   'P 1'
#
loop_
_entity.id
_entity.type
_entity.pdbx_description
1 polymer ?
#
loop_
_entity_poly.entity_id
_entity_poly.type
_entity_poly.pdbx_seq_one_letter_code
_entity_poly.pdbx_strand_id
1 'polypeptide(L)' 'MLKGFTHARLACGCRIVFRAGVEGSPVTVVVDEKSPACTIALHVSHLPLFDFREALRPSTRLGPPEEGEFEEEN' A
#
# COMPACT_ATOMS: atom_id res chain seq x y z
N MET A 1 1.25 10.19 15.22
CA MET A 1 2.36 9.92 16.18
C MET A 1 2.62 8.42 16.17
N LEU A 2 3.81 7.98 15.76
CA LEU A 2 4.17 6.56 15.81
C LEU A 2 4.23 6.15 17.29
N LYS A 3 3.48 5.12 17.70
CA LYS A 3 3.37 4.64 19.10
C LYS A 3 4.66 3.95 19.60
N GLY A 4 5.84 4.47 19.27
CA GLY A 4 7.15 3.87 19.60
C GLY A 4 7.57 2.70 18.69
N PHE A 5 6.75 2.30 17.71
CA PHE A 5 7.12 1.28 16.74
C PHE A 5 8.15 1.82 15.75
N THR A 6 9.36 1.23 15.77
CA THR A 6 10.47 1.63 14.90
C THR A 6 10.60 0.73 13.67
N HIS A 7 10.20 -0.54 13.79
CA HIS A 7 10.30 -1.54 12.73
C HIS A 7 9.32 -2.69 12.94
N ALA A 8 9.13 -3.50 11.91
CA ALA A 8 8.41 -4.77 11.96
C ALA A 8 9.00 -5.79 10.98
N ARG A 9 8.66 -7.08 11.13
CA ARG A 9 8.94 -8.12 10.15
C ARG A 9 7.66 -8.56 9.46
N LEU A 10 7.72 -8.67 8.14
CA LEU A 10 6.65 -9.22 7.32
C LEU A 10 6.73 -10.75 7.28
N ALA A 11 5.64 -11.42 6.90
CA ALA A 11 5.60 -12.88 6.78
C ALA A 11 6.63 -13.45 5.78
N CYS A 12 7.00 -12.70 4.75
CA CYS A 12 8.07 -13.06 3.80
C CYS A 12 9.50 -12.90 4.37
N GLY A 13 9.63 -12.49 5.63
CA GLY A 13 10.90 -12.26 6.33
C GLY A 13 11.50 -10.86 6.14
N CYS A 14 10.99 -10.03 5.22
CA CYS A 14 11.49 -8.66 5.06
C CYS A 14 11.30 -7.83 6.33
N ARG A 15 12.30 -7.00 6.65
CA ARG A 15 12.21 -5.98 7.68
C ARG A 15 11.67 -4.69 7.08
N ILE A 16 10.71 -4.06 7.76
CA ILE A 16 10.18 -2.75 7.40
C ILE A 16 10.45 -1.74 8.50
N VAL A 17 10.54 -0.47 8.12
CA VAL A 17 10.63 0.68 9.03
C VAL A 17 9.52 1.68 8.74
N PHE A 18 9.13 2.41 9.78
CA PHE A 18 8.11 3.46 9.68
C PHE A 18 8.81 4.82 9.66
N ARG A 19 8.61 5.57 8.59
CA ARG A 19 9.14 6.93 8.44
C ARG A 19 8.03 7.96 8.58
N ALA A 20 8.39 9.16 8.98
CA ALA A 20 7.50 10.31 8.86
C ALA A 20 7.12 10.46 7.38
N GLY A 21 5.82 10.50 7.12
CA GLY A 21 5.30 10.72 5.78
C GLY A 21 5.05 12.20 5.49
N VAL A 22 4.14 12.47 4.57
CA VAL A 22 3.78 13.82 4.10
C VAL A 22 2.31 14.13 4.38
N GLU A 23 1.87 15.34 4.05
CA GLU A 23 0.46 15.70 4.14
C GLU A 23 -0.41 14.70 3.36
N GLY A 24 -1.50 14.26 4.00
CA GLY A 24 -2.36 13.20 3.45
C GLY A 24 -1.81 11.78 3.61
N SER A 25 -0.60 11.56 4.12
CA SER A 25 -0.05 10.22 4.40
C SER A 25 0.98 10.32 5.51
N PRO A 26 0.56 10.36 6.79
CA PRO A 26 1.45 10.73 7.90
C PRO A 26 2.55 9.72 8.20
N VAL A 27 2.46 8.51 7.62
CA VAL A 27 3.43 7.42 7.80
C VAL A 27 3.73 6.79 6.45
N THR A 28 5.01 6.64 6.14
CA THR A 28 5.47 5.85 4.99
C THR A 28 6.12 4.57 5.51
N VAL A 29 5.68 3.42 5.00
CA VAL A 29 6.26 2.11 5.34
C VAL A 29 7.26 1.74 4.25
N VAL A 30 8.51 1.48 4.63
CA VAL A 30 9.60 1.21 3.70
C VAL A 30 10.22 -0.15 4.00
N VAL A 31 10.60 -0.91 2.97
CA VAL A 31 11.45 -2.10 3.17
C VAL A 31 12.83 -1.62 3.60
N ASP A 32 13.22 -1.95 4.82
CA ASP A 32 14.55 -1.66 5.33
C ASP A 32 15.55 -2.69 4.80
N GLU A 33 15.18 -3.97 4.90
CA GLU A 33 15.99 -5.11 4.49
C GLU A 33 15.11 -6.16 3.80
N LYS A 34 15.44 -6.48 2.54
CA LYS A 34 14.80 -7.58 1.81
C LYS A 34 15.37 -8.91 2.29
N SER A 35 14.50 -9.79 2.78
CA SER A 35 14.88 -11.17 3.13
C SER A 35 15.29 -11.95 1.88
N PRO A 36 16.34 -12.80 1.96
CA PRO A 36 16.72 -13.69 0.86
C PRO A 36 15.63 -14.73 0.52
N ALA A 37 14.73 -15.02 1.46
CA ALA A 37 13.59 -15.91 1.24
C ALA A 37 12.38 -15.21 0.60
N CYS A 38 12.42 -13.89 0.40
CA CYS A 38 11.29 -13.12 -0.11
C CYS A 38 11.20 -13.22 -1.65
N THR A 39 10.19 -13.94 -2.14
CA THR A 39 9.90 -14.08 -3.57
C THR A 39 9.04 -12.96 -4.15
N ILE A 40 8.54 -12.04 -3.31
CA ILE A 40 7.72 -10.90 -3.76
C ILE A 40 8.62 -9.91 -4.49
N ALA A 41 8.41 -9.76 -5.81
CA ALA A 41 9.18 -8.86 -6.66
C ALA A 41 9.01 -7.38 -6.28
N LEU A 42 7.85 -7.00 -5.75
CA LEU A 42 7.55 -5.63 -5.30
C LEU A 42 8.31 -5.22 -4.04
N HIS A 43 8.78 -6.18 -3.24
CA HIS A 43 9.59 -5.88 -2.05
C HIS A 43 11.02 -5.60 -2.48
N VAL A 44 11.37 -4.32 -2.59
CA VAL A 44 12.71 -3.85 -2.93
C VAL A 44 13.22 -3.01 -1.77
N SER A 45 14.46 -3.23 -1.34
CA SER A 45 15.06 -2.46 -0.27
C SER A 45 15.00 -0.96 -0.58
N HIS A 46 14.65 -0.19 0.45
CA HIS A 46 14.50 1.26 0.43
C HIS A 46 13.34 1.80 -0.44
N LEU A 47 12.48 0.94 -0.98
CA LEU A 47 11.23 1.37 -1.61
C LEU A 47 10.04 1.35 -0.63
N PRO A 48 9.08 2.30 -0.80
CA PRO A 48 7.87 2.32 -0.01
C PRO A 48 6.96 1.15 -0.40
N LEU A 49 6.43 0.45 0.62
CA LEU A 49 5.38 -0.56 0.46
C LEU A 49 3.98 0.04 0.61
N PHE A 50 3.86 1.09 1.41
CA PHE A 50 2.59 1.72 1.70
C PHE A 50 2.72 3.24 1.67
N ASP A 51 1.88 3.86 0.85
CA ASP A 51 1.55 5.28 0.87
C ASP A 51 0.02 5.39 0.90
N PHE A 52 -0.52 6.01 1.95
CA PHE A 52 -1.96 6.18 2.13
C PHE A 52 -2.62 6.94 0.97
N ARG A 53 -1.92 7.90 0.34
CA ARG A 53 -2.45 8.64 -0.81
C ARG A 53 -2.67 7.73 -2.00
N GLU A 54 -1.75 6.82 -2.25
CA GLU A 54 -1.86 5.86 -3.34
C GLU A 54 -3.01 4.88 -3.09
N ALA A 55 -3.25 4.50 -1.83
CA ALA A 55 -4.40 3.67 -1.45
C ALA A 55 -5.76 4.35 -1.66
N LEU A 56 -5.81 5.69 -1.68
CA LEU A 56 -7.02 6.47 -1.95
C LEU A 56 -7.22 6.78 -3.45
N ARG A 57 -6.25 6.44 -4.31
CA ARG A 57 -6.36 6.68 -5.74
C ARG A 57 -7.51 5.86 -6.33
N PRO A 58 -8.31 6.41 -7.27
CA PRO A 58 -9.28 5.62 -8.02
C PRO A 58 -8.62 4.41 -8.69
N SER A 59 -9.29 3.26 -8.63
CA SER A 59 -8.82 2.03 -9.28
C SER A 59 -8.65 2.27 -10.78
N THR A 60 -7.48 1.89 -11.32
CA THR A 60 -7.23 1.88 -12.77
C THR A 60 -7.68 0.58 -13.43
N ARG A 61 -8.16 -0.41 -12.65
CA ARG A 61 -8.78 -1.62 -13.20
C ARG A 61 -10.16 -1.26 -13.74
N LEU A 62 -10.49 -1.78 -14.92
CA LEU A 62 -11.85 -1.76 -15.44
C LEU A 62 -12.75 -2.42 -14.39
N GLY A 63 -13.70 -1.66 -13.87
CA GLY A 63 -14.76 -2.19 -13.02
C GLY A 63 -15.69 -3.09 -13.83
N PRO A 64 -16.61 -3.80 -13.16
CA PRO A 64 -17.78 -4.33 -13.83
C PRO A 64 -18.46 -3.22 -14.65
N PRO A 65 -19.09 -3.55 -15.79
CA PRO A 65 -19.92 -2.58 -16.48
C PRO A 65 -20.93 -2.01 -15.49
N GLU A 66 -21.07 -0.68 -15.47
CA GLU A 66 -22.12 -0.05 -14.68
C GLU A 66 -23.46 -0.59 -15.17
N GLU A 67 -24.32 -1.02 -14.24
CA GLU A 67 -25.69 -1.39 -14.58
C GLU A 67 -26.36 -0.13 -15.15
N GLY A 68 -26.76 -0.18 -16.42
CA GLY A 68 -27.47 0.91 -17.06
C GLY A 68 -28.75 1.24 -16.29
N GLU A 69 -29.15 2.51 -16.28
CA GLU A 69 -30.42 2.92 -15.71
C GLU A 69 -31.57 2.16 -16.41
N PHE A 70 -32.42 1.51 -15.63
CA PHE A 70 -33.64 0.89 -16.14
C PHE A 70 -34.63 1.99 -16.52
N GLU A 71 -34.96 2.10 -17.80
CA GLU A 71 -36.07 2.95 -18.27
C GLU A 71 -37.40 2.21 -18.00
N GLU A 72 -38.25 2.76 -17.13
CA GLU A 72 -39.65 2.32 -17.03
C GLU A 72 -40.40 2.73 -18.31
N GLU A 73 -40.96 1.75 -19.03
CA GLU A 73 -41.89 2.00 -20.14
C GLU A 73 -43.22 2.53 -19.57
N ASN A 74 -43.64 3.72 -20.01
CA ASN A 74 -44.80 4.47 -19.53
C ASN A 74 -45.91 4.56 -20.58
#